data_AF-A0A819SRE1-F1
#
_entry.id   AF-A0A819SRE1-F1
#
_cell.length_a   1.000
_cell.length_b   1.000
_cell.length_c   1.000
_cell.angle_alpha   90.00
_cell.angle_beta   90.00
_cell.angle_gamma   90.00
#
_symmetry.space_group_name_H-M   'P 1'
#
loop_
_entity.id
_entity.type
_entity.pdbx_description
1 polymer ?
#
loop_
_entity_poly.entity_id
_entity_poly.type
_entity_poly.pdbx_seq_one_letter_code
_entity_poly.pdbx_strand_id
1 'polypeptide(L)'
;MLHKNIRYSSQISVHIENEEILELLLNLELERITTSNIDRITQPYLLMITGCSEHLEVYLKKYLVEFVNTEHTVEINIKDEYLAIIIKWILEMSIALYCTTIFSIEFYKWIFTFLYDLKFLRIHKAIFNALNSIFMHKFLKKTEVFTQHETIIHLENVIYSWKMYPEDVLSVGLLAYGNCILKLEELKRNRIFSEEIQNTLITLFETSPSELIFIRAAFCLIYIHYPNMSSYNTIWNWFENKKTVTLKQRYTVQLQLTLYQGLNPIFHQDAQLISDFVDLLISNLYDYLCNKENIDYLADPTPNYVNLALEFCKMHYDIFRNALQNSSFGEEKFRKEYIVYFYQTNDPSHRKILAHLYAVFAGVTHDLIDMLKWIDSVESSNEVAEYAHKYVASGDGWKCLDHIHHISDRDIIEMIFQSLDSTCIA
;
A
#
# COMPACT_ATOMS: atom_id res chain seq x y z
N MET A 1 3.88 17.32 17.77
CA MET A 1 4.74 17.69 16.63
C MET A 1 5.34 16.47 15.93
N LEU A 2 5.88 15.46 16.64
CA LEU A 2 6.53 14.31 16.01
C LEU A 2 5.60 13.42 15.16
N HIS A 3 4.37 13.13 15.61
CA HIS A 3 3.38 12.35 14.82
C HIS A 3 2.95 13.03 13.51
N LYS A 4 3.06 14.37 13.43
CA LYS A 4 2.72 15.15 12.23
C LYS A 4 3.76 15.00 11.12
N ASN A 5 4.95 14.48 11.45
CA ASN A 5 6.01 14.24 10.50
C ASN A 5 6.22 12.74 10.36
N ILE A 6 5.64 12.16 9.30
CA ILE A 6 5.67 10.71 8.99
C ILE A 6 7.11 10.15 9.05
N ARG A 7 8.10 10.94 8.63
CA ARG A 7 9.51 10.51 8.61
C ARG A 7 10.08 10.31 10.01
N TYR A 8 9.78 11.21 10.95
CA TYR A 8 10.29 11.09 12.31
C TYR A 8 9.44 10.15 13.17
N SER A 9 8.11 10.12 12.96
CA SER A 9 7.23 9.22 13.71
C SER A 9 7.54 7.75 13.43
N SER A 10 7.76 7.38 12.16
CA SER A 10 8.09 6.01 11.75
C SER A 10 9.45 5.51 12.25
N GLN A 11 10.32 6.41 12.71
CA GLN A 11 11.62 6.08 13.30
C GLN A 11 11.54 5.84 14.82
N ILE A 12 10.42 6.21 15.45
CA ILE A 12 10.21 6.01 16.88
C ILE A 12 9.49 4.69 17.08
N SER A 13 10.16 3.79 17.80
CA SER A 13 9.71 2.44 18.09
C SER A 13 9.81 2.22 19.59
N VAL A 14 8.66 1.99 20.23
CA VAL A 14 8.55 1.88 21.68
C VAL A 14 7.91 0.54 22.05
N HIS A 15 8.55 -0.16 22.98
CA HIS A 15 7.94 -1.28 23.69
C HIS A 15 7.27 -0.75 24.95
N ILE A 16 5.99 -1.09 25.14
CA ILE A 16 5.20 -0.63 26.30
C ILE A 16 4.95 -1.79 27.25
N GLU A 17 5.35 -1.61 28.50
CA GLU A 17 5.12 -2.58 29.58
C GLU A 17 4.13 -2.08 30.63
N ASN A 18 3.80 -0.78 30.59
CA ASN A 18 3.10 -0.05 31.63
C ASN A 18 1.73 0.48 31.13
N GLU A 19 0.70 0.31 31.95
CA GLU A 19 -0.69 0.66 31.65
C GLU A 19 -0.88 2.17 31.53
N GLU A 20 -0.29 2.96 32.41
CA GLU A 20 -0.42 4.42 32.40
C GLU A 20 0.15 5.05 31.12
N ILE A 21 1.23 4.49 30.56
CA ILE A 21 1.78 4.94 29.27
C ILE A 21 0.84 4.60 28.12
N LEU A 22 0.23 3.42 28.13
CA LEU A 22 -0.73 3.02 27.11
C LEU A 22 -1.99 3.90 27.18
N GLU A 23 -2.50 4.16 28.37
CA GLU A 23 -3.61 5.09 28.61
C GLU A 23 -3.32 6.50 28.07
N LEU A 24 -2.12 7.00 28.34
CA LEU A 24 -1.70 8.30 27.81
C LEU A 24 -1.76 8.33 26.28
N LEU A 25 -1.27 7.29 25.61
CA LEU A 25 -1.29 7.22 24.14
C LEU A 25 -2.71 7.07 23.57
N LEU A 26 -3.56 6.30 24.24
CA LEU A 26 -4.98 6.20 23.91
C LEU A 26 -5.69 7.56 24.04
N ASN A 27 -5.45 8.28 25.14
CA ASN A 27 -6.00 9.62 25.36
C ASN A 27 -5.49 10.64 24.33
N LEU A 28 -4.20 10.60 23.99
CA LEU A 28 -3.61 11.44 22.93
C LEU A 28 -4.22 11.13 21.56
N GLU A 29 -4.54 9.87 21.28
CA GLU A 29 -5.20 9.46 20.05
C GLU A 29 -6.66 9.98 20.00
N LEU A 30 -7.38 9.92 21.13
CA LEU A 30 -8.72 10.49 21.24
C LEU A 30 -8.71 12.02 21.09
N GLU A 31 -7.71 12.70 21.68
CA GLU A 31 -7.49 14.13 21.49
C GLU A 31 -7.21 14.45 20.01
N ARG A 32 -6.34 13.67 19.34
CA ARG A 32 -6.01 13.84 17.92
C ARG A 32 -7.25 13.86 17.03
N ILE A 33 -8.16 12.92 17.23
CA ILE A 33 -9.37 12.81 16.40
C ILE A 33 -10.46 13.83 16.78
N THR A 34 -10.41 14.41 17.97
CA THR A 34 -11.42 15.38 18.45
C THR A 34 -11.03 16.84 18.17
N THR A 35 -9.74 17.16 18.07
CA THR A 35 -9.27 18.56 18.16
C THR A 35 -9.27 19.33 16.82
N SER A 36 -9.08 18.67 15.66
CA SER A 36 -9.28 19.32 14.34
C SER A 36 -9.35 18.32 13.17
N ASN A 37 -10.01 18.70 12.06
CA ASN A 37 -10.01 17.90 10.82
C ASN A 37 -8.62 17.76 10.18
N ILE A 38 -7.70 18.69 10.44
CA ILE A 38 -6.33 18.66 9.90
C ILE A 38 -5.48 17.65 10.68
N ASP A 39 -5.69 17.52 11.99
CA ASP A 39 -4.99 16.55 12.83
C ASP A 39 -5.52 15.12 12.66
N ARG A 40 -6.77 14.94 12.21
CA ARG A 40 -7.33 13.61 11.83
C ARG A 40 -6.55 12.91 10.72
N ILE A 41 -5.94 13.68 9.82
CA ILE A 41 -5.22 13.18 8.65
C ILE A 41 -3.77 12.77 9.01
N THR A 42 -3.29 13.14 10.20
CA THR A 42 -1.94 12.79 10.66
C THR A 42 -1.85 11.33 11.13
N GLN A 43 -0.63 10.78 11.23
CA GLN A 43 -0.45 9.39 11.67
C GLN A 43 -0.92 9.17 13.12
N PRO A 44 -1.58 8.03 13.41
CA PRO A 44 -1.91 7.66 14.78
C PRO A 44 -0.68 7.56 15.68
N TYR A 45 -0.81 8.01 16.93
CA TYR A 45 0.22 7.85 17.94
C TYR A 45 0.51 6.38 18.25
N LEU A 46 -0.50 5.52 18.12
CA LEU A 46 -0.41 4.09 18.37
C LEU A 46 0.62 3.39 17.46
N LEU A 47 0.90 3.93 16.26
CA LEU A 47 1.91 3.37 15.36
C LEU A 47 3.35 3.46 15.89
N MET A 48 3.60 4.29 16.91
CA MET A 48 4.89 4.35 17.60
C MET A 48 5.11 3.14 18.51
N ILE A 49 4.06 2.35 18.79
CA ILE A 49 4.10 1.19 19.66
C ILE A 49 4.38 -0.06 18.83
N THR A 50 5.51 -0.71 19.09
CA THR A 50 5.97 -1.89 18.36
C THR A 50 6.01 -3.14 19.24
N GLY A 51 5.37 -3.11 20.40
CA GLY A 51 5.23 -4.27 21.26
C GLY A 51 4.58 -3.91 22.61
N CYS A 52 3.82 -4.85 23.14
CA CYS A 52 3.12 -4.70 24.42
C CYS A 52 3.33 -5.96 25.27
N SER A 53 3.36 -5.81 26.60
CA SER A 53 3.34 -6.96 27.53
C SER A 53 1.99 -7.69 27.49
N GLU A 54 1.96 -8.98 27.86
CA GLU A 54 0.73 -9.80 27.85
C GLU A 54 -0.36 -9.23 28.79
N HIS A 55 0.03 -8.61 29.90
CA HIS A 55 -0.91 -7.98 30.84
C HIS A 55 -1.68 -6.81 30.22
N LEU A 56 -1.09 -6.12 29.25
CA LEU A 56 -1.74 -5.00 28.55
C LEU A 56 -2.82 -5.46 27.56
N GLU A 57 -2.81 -6.73 27.12
CA GLU A 57 -3.92 -7.28 26.35
C GLU A 57 -5.23 -7.28 27.15
N VAL A 58 -5.17 -7.78 28.38
CA VAL A 58 -6.34 -7.87 29.27
C VAL A 58 -6.90 -6.47 29.54
N TYR A 59 -6.01 -5.50 29.75
CA TYR A 59 -6.37 -4.11 29.90
C TYR A 59 -7.06 -3.56 28.63
N LEU A 60 -6.42 -3.68 27.46
CA LEU A 60 -6.96 -3.19 26.19
C LEU A 60 -8.34 -3.75 25.87
N LYS A 61 -8.53 -5.05 26.10
CA LYS A 61 -9.84 -5.69 25.89
C LYS A 61 -10.91 -5.09 26.81
N LYS A 62 -10.62 -4.89 28.09
CA LYS A 62 -11.56 -4.25 29.04
C LYS A 62 -11.87 -2.82 28.62
N TYR A 63 -10.82 -2.03 28.33
CA TYR A 63 -10.95 -0.65 27.88
C TYR A 63 -11.86 -0.54 26.65
N LEU A 64 -11.64 -1.36 25.61
CA LEU A 64 -12.46 -1.32 24.40
C LEU A 64 -13.91 -1.73 24.65
N VAL A 65 -14.15 -2.76 25.48
CA VAL A 65 -15.51 -3.18 25.84
C VAL A 65 -16.26 -2.06 26.59
N GLU A 66 -15.60 -1.42 27.56
CA GLU A 66 -16.17 -0.28 28.29
C GLU A 66 -16.45 0.91 27.36
N PHE A 67 -15.49 1.23 26.48
CA PHE A 67 -15.64 2.33 25.52
C PHE A 67 -16.81 2.07 24.56
N VAL A 68 -16.94 0.85 24.02
CA VAL A 68 -18.06 0.44 23.14
C VAL A 68 -19.42 0.58 23.82
N ASN A 69 -19.51 0.26 25.11
CA ASN A 69 -20.77 0.32 25.85
C ASN A 69 -21.11 1.72 26.41
N THR A 70 -20.16 2.66 26.39
CA THR A 70 -20.40 4.01 26.91
C THR A 70 -21.19 4.85 25.90
N GLU A 71 -22.44 5.22 26.24
CA GLU A 71 -23.36 5.93 25.33
C GLU A 71 -23.29 7.47 25.39
N HIS A 72 -22.57 8.07 26.35
CA HIS A 72 -22.82 9.47 26.73
C HIS A 72 -21.65 10.47 26.60
N THR A 73 -20.48 10.04 26.15
CA THR A 73 -19.27 10.91 26.21
C THR A 73 -18.71 11.33 24.85
N VAL A 74 -19.00 10.62 23.76
CA VAL A 74 -18.38 10.85 22.45
C VAL A 74 -19.39 10.59 21.33
N GLU A 75 -19.42 11.45 20.30
CA GLU A 75 -20.26 11.26 19.11
C GLU A 75 -19.96 9.92 18.43
N ILE A 76 -21.00 9.25 17.90
CA ILE A 76 -20.86 7.90 17.33
C ILE A 76 -19.81 7.81 16.21
N ASN A 77 -19.68 8.85 15.37
CA ASN A 77 -18.70 8.87 14.29
C ASN A 77 -17.26 8.94 14.81
N ILE A 78 -17.02 9.74 15.85
CA ILE A 78 -15.70 9.84 16.51
C ILE A 78 -15.39 8.53 17.21
N LYS A 79 -16.39 7.92 17.85
CA LYS A 79 -16.27 6.62 18.50
C LYS A 79 -15.91 5.50 17.50
N ASP A 80 -16.59 5.43 16.37
CA ASP A 80 -16.31 4.47 15.29
C ASP A 80 -14.89 4.67 14.74
N GLU A 81 -14.48 5.91 14.47
CA GLU A 81 -13.13 6.24 13.99
C GLU A 81 -12.03 5.87 15.00
N TYR A 82 -12.22 6.21 16.27
CA TYR A 82 -11.29 5.88 17.35
C TYR A 82 -11.07 4.38 17.49
N LEU A 83 -12.18 3.63 17.57
CA LEU A 83 -12.15 2.17 17.69
C LEU A 83 -11.52 1.52 16.46
N ALA A 84 -11.83 2.04 15.26
CA ALA A 84 -11.24 1.57 14.02
C ALA A 84 -9.71 1.72 14.01
N ILE A 85 -9.18 2.85 14.47
CA ILE A 85 -7.73 3.09 14.56
C ILE A 85 -7.08 2.09 15.52
N ILE A 86 -7.63 1.91 16.72
CA ILE A 86 -7.09 0.98 17.72
C ILE A 86 -7.14 -0.47 17.21
N ILE A 87 -8.27 -0.89 16.62
CA ILE A 87 -8.44 -2.25 16.10
C ILE A 87 -7.48 -2.52 14.94
N LYS A 88 -7.32 -1.57 14.01
CA LYS A 88 -6.37 -1.70 12.91
C LYS A 88 -4.95 -1.85 13.44
N TRP A 89 -4.56 -1.02 14.40
CA TRP A 89 -3.26 -1.11 15.06
C TRP A 89 -3.04 -2.47 15.74
N ILE A 90 -4.00 -2.95 16.54
CA ILE A 90 -3.93 -4.26 17.21
C ILE A 90 -3.69 -5.39 16.21
N LEU A 91 -4.41 -5.40 15.09
CA LEU A 91 -4.26 -6.41 14.05
C LEU A 91 -2.91 -6.28 13.33
N GLU A 92 -2.48 -5.06 12.97
CA GLU A 92 -1.20 -4.81 12.30
C GLU A 92 0.02 -5.11 13.18
N MET A 93 -0.09 -5.07 14.52
CA MET A 93 0.97 -5.52 15.43
C MET A 93 1.38 -6.99 15.20
N SER A 94 0.49 -7.82 14.66
CA SER A 94 0.82 -9.21 14.31
C SER A 94 1.86 -9.32 13.18
N ILE A 95 2.05 -8.26 12.39
CA ILE A 95 3.01 -8.18 11.29
C ILE A 95 4.41 -7.84 11.81
N ALA A 96 4.51 -7.10 12.91
CA ALA A 96 5.76 -6.53 13.40
C ALA A 96 6.80 -7.60 13.75
N LEU A 97 7.95 -7.53 13.07
CA LEU A 97 9.01 -8.55 13.12
C LEU A 97 9.61 -8.72 14.53
N TYR A 98 9.59 -7.69 15.36
CA TYR A 98 10.23 -7.64 16.68
C TYR A 98 9.33 -8.01 17.88
N CYS A 99 8.02 -8.17 17.71
CA CYS A 99 7.15 -8.53 18.83
C CYS A 99 7.36 -10.00 19.23
N THR A 100 7.70 -10.24 20.50
CA THR A 100 7.76 -11.58 21.11
C THR A 100 6.37 -12.08 21.52
N THR A 101 5.41 -11.17 21.67
CA THR A 101 4.02 -11.47 22.06
C THR A 101 3.08 -11.18 20.90
N ILE A 102 2.26 -12.16 20.55
CA ILE A 102 1.09 -12.02 19.69
C ILE A 102 -0.10 -11.98 20.66
N PHE A 103 -1.04 -11.05 20.47
CA PHE A 103 -2.30 -11.09 21.23
C PHE A 103 -2.97 -12.47 21.11
N SER A 104 -3.74 -12.87 22.12
CA SER A 104 -4.42 -14.17 22.12
C SER A 104 -5.40 -14.32 20.94
N ILE A 105 -5.61 -15.58 20.52
CA ILE A 105 -6.59 -15.93 19.49
C ILE A 105 -7.99 -15.47 19.92
N GLU A 106 -8.29 -15.56 21.21
CA GLU A 106 -9.52 -15.16 21.86
C GLU A 106 -9.76 -13.65 21.75
N PHE A 107 -8.71 -12.84 21.78
CA PHE A 107 -8.83 -11.40 21.56
C PHE A 107 -9.17 -11.09 20.10
N TYR A 108 -8.50 -11.73 19.14
CA TYR A 108 -8.85 -11.56 17.71
C TYR A 108 -10.26 -12.06 17.37
N LYS A 109 -10.67 -13.20 17.94
CA LYS A 109 -12.04 -13.71 17.80
C LYS A 109 -13.08 -12.71 18.31
N TRP A 110 -12.79 -12.04 19.43
CA TRP A 110 -13.63 -10.94 19.91
C TRP A 110 -13.65 -9.75 18.95
N ILE A 111 -12.51 -9.34 18.38
CA ILE A 111 -12.47 -8.27 17.37
C ILE A 111 -13.34 -8.62 16.15
N PHE A 112 -13.30 -9.87 15.67
CA PHE A 112 -14.12 -10.26 14.52
C PHE A 112 -15.63 -10.27 14.79
N THR A 113 -16.07 -10.18 16.04
CA THR A 113 -17.50 -9.99 16.33
C THR A 113 -18.01 -8.62 15.88
N PHE A 114 -17.14 -7.60 15.77
CA PHE A 114 -17.52 -6.30 15.24
C PHE A 114 -17.96 -6.36 13.79
N LEU A 115 -17.52 -7.34 13.00
CA LEU A 115 -17.94 -7.51 11.59
C LEU A 115 -19.45 -7.72 11.44
N TYR A 116 -20.16 -8.04 12.52
CA TYR A 116 -21.61 -8.25 12.51
C TYR A 116 -22.39 -7.05 13.08
N ASP A 117 -21.70 -6.01 13.58
CA ASP A 117 -22.33 -4.81 14.12
C ASP A 117 -22.31 -3.68 13.09
N LEU A 118 -23.41 -3.54 12.35
CA LEU A 118 -23.59 -2.53 11.30
C LEU A 118 -23.52 -1.07 11.80
N LYS A 119 -23.45 -0.83 13.12
CA LYS A 119 -23.23 0.51 13.69
C LYS A 119 -21.82 1.03 13.46
N PHE A 120 -20.83 0.15 13.32
CA PHE A 120 -19.41 0.51 13.30
C PHE A 120 -18.75 0.19 11.95
N LEU A 121 -19.14 0.96 10.92
CA LEU A 121 -18.70 0.71 9.55
C LEU A 121 -17.21 0.98 9.35
N ARG A 122 -16.61 1.95 10.07
CA ARG A 122 -15.15 2.19 10.01
C ARG A 122 -14.38 1.05 10.65
N ILE A 123 -14.90 0.43 11.72
CA ILE A 123 -14.30 -0.78 12.30
C ILE A 123 -14.24 -1.90 11.26
N HIS A 124 -15.29 -2.11 10.46
CA HIS A 124 -15.26 -3.11 9.38
C HIS A 124 -14.11 -2.86 8.40
N LYS A 125 -13.97 -1.62 7.91
CA LYS A 125 -12.89 -1.24 6.99
C LYS A 125 -11.51 -1.42 7.62
N ALA A 126 -11.35 -1.03 8.88
CA ALA A 126 -10.13 -1.24 9.65
C ALA A 126 -9.74 -2.72 9.72
N ILE A 127 -10.68 -3.60 10.04
CA ILE A 127 -10.46 -5.05 10.09
C ILE A 127 -10.03 -5.57 8.72
N PHE A 128 -10.76 -5.25 7.65
CA PHE A 128 -10.41 -5.73 6.31
C PHE A 128 -9.07 -5.17 5.80
N ASN A 129 -8.76 -3.91 6.08
CA ASN A 129 -7.49 -3.29 5.73
C ASN A 129 -6.32 -3.96 6.46
N ALA A 130 -6.45 -4.18 7.77
CA ALA A 130 -5.41 -4.88 8.52
C ALA A 130 -5.22 -6.32 8.03
N LEU A 131 -6.32 -7.04 7.75
CA LEU A 131 -6.26 -8.37 7.17
C LEU A 131 -5.54 -8.38 5.82
N ASN A 132 -5.82 -7.41 4.94
CA ASN A 132 -5.07 -7.23 3.69
C ASN A 132 -3.57 -7.07 3.94
N SER A 133 -3.17 -6.19 4.86
CA SER A 133 -1.76 -6.00 5.24
C SER A 133 -1.13 -7.30 5.76
N ILE A 134 -1.85 -8.06 6.58
CA ILE A 134 -1.40 -9.33 7.15
C ILE A 134 -1.19 -10.38 6.05
N PHE A 135 -2.16 -10.55 5.14
CA PHE A 135 -2.08 -11.57 4.09
C PHE A 135 -0.97 -11.26 3.08
N MET A 136 -0.78 -9.98 2.73
CA MET A 136 0.29 -9.52 1.83
C MET A 136 1.70 -9.68 2.43
N HIS A 137 1.82 -9.91 3.74
CA HIS A 137 3.11 -10.00 4.40
C HIS A 137 3.81 -11.35 4.14
N LYS A 138 5.10 -11.30 3.78
CA LYS A 138 5.89 -12.47 3.35
C LYS A 138 6.30 -13.41 4.49
N PHE A 139 6.38 -12.91 5.74
CA PHE A 139 6.86 -13.72 6.87
C PHE A 139 5.73 -14.46 7.58
N LEU A 140 5.72 -15.79 7.43
CA LEU A 140 4.57 -16.65 7.68
C LEU A 140 4.28 -16.99 9.15
N LYS A 141 5.30 -17.10 10.01
CA LYS A 141 5.15 -17.69 11.37
C LYS A 141 4.13 -16.98 12.25
N LYS A 142 3.93 -15.66 12.07
CA LYS A 142 2.99 -14.85 12.87
C LYS A 142 1.59 -14.73 12.24
N THR A 143 1.48 -14.98 10.94
CA THR A 143 0.20 -14.91 10.19
C THR A 143 -0.67 -16.17 10.34
N GLU A 144 -0.16 -17.22 10.99
CA GLU A 144 -0.85 -18.50 11.12
C GLU A 144 -2.20 -18.39 11.84
N VAL A 145 -2.33 -17.47 12.80
CA VAL A 145 -3.58 -17.20 13.53
C VAL A 145 -4.69 -16.71 12.59
N PHE A 146 -4.33 -15.89 11.60
CA PHE A 146 -5.28 -15.28 10.67
C PHE A 146 -5.60 -16.16 9.47
N THR A 147 -4.79 -17.18 9.20
CA THR A 147 -5.01 -18.15 8.12
C THR A 147 -5.75 -19.40 8.61
N GLN A 148 -6.32 -19.35 9.82
CA GLN A 148 -7.22 -20.38 10.36
C GLN A 148 -8.58 -20.37 9.66
N HIS A 149 -9.31 -21.49 9.79
CA HIS A 149 -10.61 -21.69 9.14
C HIS A 149 -11.66 -20.65 9.58
N GLU A 150 -11.57 -20.16 10.82
CA GLU A 150 -12.52 -19.20 11.38
C GLU A 150 -12.46 -17.83 10.71
N THR A 151 -11.27 -17.26 10.44
CA THR A 151 -11.14 -15.91 9.84
C THR A 151 -11.84 -15.84 8.50
N ILE A 152 -11.64 -16.85 7.66
CA ILE A 152 -12.24 -16.91 6.34
C ILE A 152 -13.76 -17.18 6.39
N ILE A 153 -14.27 -17.89 7.41
CA ILE A 153 -15.72 -17.96 7.65
C ILE A 153 -16.29 -16.57 7.95
N HIS A 154 -15.61 -15.75 8.76
CA HIS A 154 -16.07 -14.38 9.03
C HIS A 154 -16.14 -13.55 7.73
N LEU A 155 -15.14 -13.67 6.85
CA LEU A 155 -15.14 -13.00 5.55
C LEU A 155 -16.28 -13.51 4.64
N GLU A 156 -16.50 -14.83 4.58
CA GLU A 156 -17.61 -15.41 3.83
C GLU A 156 -18.97 -14.95 4.35
N ASN A 157 -19.17 -14.85 5.67
CA ASN A 157 -20.43 -14.37 6.26
C ASN A 157 -20.77 -12.93 5.86
N VAL A 158 -19.75 -12.06 5.77
CA VAL A 158 -19.91 -10.69 5.25
C VAL A 158 -20.35 -10.75 3.78
N ILE A 159 -19.73 -11.62 2.97
CA ILE A 159 -20.08 -11.78 1.55
C ILE A 159 -21.49 -12.37 1.39
N TYR A 160 -21.89 -13.37 2.16
CA TYR A 160 -23.27 -13.89 2.14
C TYR A 160 -24.29 -12.79 2.47
N SER A 161 -23.92 -11.90 3.39
CA SER A 161 -24.76 -10.78 3.85
C SER A 161 -24.49 -9.48 3.08
N TRP A 162 -23.90 -9.54 1.88
CA TRP A 162 -23.39 -8.38 1.15
C TRP A 162 -24.38 -7.22 0.99
N LYS A 163 -25.69 -7.52 0.90
CA LYS A 163 -26.76 -6.52 0.77
C LYS A 163 -26.91 -5.60 2.00
N MET A 164 -26.35 -5.99 3.14
CA MET A 164 -26.40 -5.22 4.38
C MET A 164 -25.24 -4.22 4.50
N TYR A 165 -24.20 -4.35 3.68
CA TYR A 165 -22.99 -3.54 3.78
C TYR A 165 -22.96 -2.45 2.69
N PRO A 166 -22.47 -1.24 3.03
CA PRO A 166 -22.14 -0.22 2.04
C PRO A 166 -21.12 -0.72 1.01
N GLU A 167 -21.15 -0.13 -0.19
CA GLU A 167 -20.29 -0.56 -1.29
C GLU A 167 -18.80 -0.44 -0.99
N ASP A 168 -18.39 0.61 -0.29
CA ASP A 168 -16.98 0.84 0.06
C ASP A 168 -16.50 -0.23 1.06
N VAL A 169 -17.27 -0.54 2.10
CA VAL A 169 -16.99 -1.62 3.06
C VAL A 169 -16.91 -2.98 2.36
N LEU A 170 -17.91 -3.32 1.54
CA LEU A 170 -17.96 -4.59 0.83
C LEU A 170 -16.79 -4.73 -0.16
N SER A 171 -16.42 -3.65 -0.85
CA SER A 171 -15.30 -3.68 -1.78
C SER A 171 -14.00 -4.06 -1.07
N VAL A 172 -13.72 -3.49 0.11
CA VAL A 172 -12.51 -3.79 0.88
C VAL A 172 -12.58 -5.19 1.47
N GLY A 173 -13.76 -5.65 1.89
CA GLY A 173 -14.00 -7.02 2.33
C GLY A 173 -13.70 -8.06 1.25
N LEU A 174 -14.12 -7.81 0.00
CA LEU A 174 -13.80 -8.69 -1.14
C LEU A 174 -12.29 -8.72 -1.44
N LEU A 175 -11.59 -7.60 -1.29
CA LEU A 175 -10.14 -7.56 -1.43
C LEU A 175 -9.46 -8.43 -0.35
N ALA A 176 -9.88 -8.27 0.91
CA ALA A 176 -9.38 -9.07 2.04
C ALA A 176 -9.65 -10.57 1.84
N TYR A 177 -10.83 -10.92 1.33
CA TYR A 177 -11.17 -12.30 1.02
C TYR A 177 -10.32 -12.90 -0.09
N GLY A 178 -10.13 -12.20 -1.22
CA GLY A 178 -9.26 -12.70 -2.29
C GLY A 178 -7.80 -12.85 -1.86
N ASN A 179 -7.27 -11.90 -1.07
CA ASN A 179 -5.94 -12.03 -0.48
C ASN A 179 -5.84 -13.20 0.52
N CYS A 180 -6.90 -13.47 1.30
CA CYS A 180 -6.98 -14.64 2.16
C CYS A 180 -6.89 -15.94 1.35
N ILE A 181 -7.63 -16.04 0.24
CA ILE A 181 -7.59 -17.22 -0.66
C ILE A 181 -6.17 -17.45 -1.18
N LEU A 182 -5.53 -16.42 -1.73
CA LEU A 182 -4.15 -16.51 -2.23
C LEU A 182 -3.17 -16.89 -1.13
N LYS A 183 -3.36 -16.37 0.09
CA LYS A 183 -2.50 -16.71 1.22
C LYS A 183 -2.65 -18.16 1.66
N LEU A 184 -3.87 -18.68 1.68
CA LEU A 184 -4.14 -20.10 1.97
C LEU A 184 -3.51 -21.01 0.91
N GLU A 185 -3.56 -20.59 -0.35
CA GLU A 185 -2.91 -21.30 -1.47
C GLU A 185 -1.38 -21.31 -1.33
N GLU A 186 -0.75 -20.15 -1.06
CA GLU A 186 0.69 -20.04 -0.79
C GLU A 186 1.12 -20.99 0.36
N LEU A 187 0.28 -21.09 1.38
CA LEU A 187 0.44 -21.98 2.53
C LEU A 187 0.11 -23.45 2.27
N LYS A 188 -0.33 -23.79 1.05
CA LYS A 188 -0.80 -25.14 0.66
C LYS A 188 -1.91 -25.68 1.56
N ARG A 189 -2.76 -24.79 2.08
CA ARG A 189 -3.94 -25.12 2.88
C ARG A 189 -5.12 -25.35 1.94
N ASN A 190 -5.35 -26.60 1.59
CA ASN A 190 -6.49 -26.97 0.73
C ASN A 190 -7.81 -26.66 1.45
N ARG A 191 -8.56 -25.68 0.92
CA ARG A 191 -9.94 -25.38 1.33
C ARG A 191 -10.88 -25.79 0.21
N ILE A 192 -11.98 -26.43 0.59
CA ILE A 192 -13.11 -26.64 -0.31
C ILE A 192 -14.07 -25.46 -0.09
N PHE A 193 -14.30 -24.68 -1.14
CA PHE A 193 -15.23 -23.56 -1.11
C PHE A 193 -16.66 -24.05 -1.36
N SER A 194 -17.62 -23.50 -0.61
CA SER A 194 -19.03 -23.88 -0.77
C SER A 194 -19.56 -23.45 -2.15
N GLU A 195 -20.63 -24.11 -2.61
CA GLU A 195 -21.34 -23.66 -3.80
C GLU A 195 -22.03 -22.30 -3.55
N GLU A 196 -22.47 -22.08 -2.31
CA GLU A 196 -23.13 -20.84 -1.89
C GLU A 196 -22.23 -19.61 -2.05
N ILE A 197 -20.94 -19.69 -1.65
CA ILE A 197 -20.04 -18.54 -1.79
C ILE A 197 -19.75 -18.26 -3.26
N GLN A 198 -19.60 -19.30 -4.07
CA GLN A 198 -19.38 -19.16 -5.51
C GLN A 198 -20.59 -18.51 -6.19
N ASN A 199 -21.81 -18.96 -5.88
CA ASN A 199 -23.05 -18.36 -6.41
C ASN A 199 -23.23 -16.91 -5.97
N THR A 200 -22.86 -16.58 -4.74
CA THR A 200 -22.90 -15.20 -4.22
C THR A 200 -21.91 -14.31 -4.96
N LEU A 201 -20.68 -14.78 -5.17
CA LEU A 201 -19.66 -14.03 -5.93
C LEU A 201 -20.03 -13.88 -7.41
N ILE A 202 -20.63 -14.89 -8.04
CA ILE A 202 -21.16 -14.79 -9.41
C ILE A 202 -22.23 -13.70 -9.46
N THR A 203 -23.16 -13.69 -8.50
CA THR A 203 -24.19 -12.66 -8.41
C THR A 203 -23.58 -11.26 -8.29
N LEU A 204 -22.58 -11.08 -7.41
CA LEU A 204 -21.87 -9.80 -7.26
C LEU A 204 -21.15 -9.37 -8.54
N PHE A 205 -20.48 -10.29 -9.22
CA PHE A 205 -19.80 -10.03 -10.49
C PHE A 205 -20.76 -9.62 -11.62
N GLU A 206 -21.91 -10.29 -11.72
CA GLU A 206 -22.86 -10.07 -12.81
C GLU A 206 -23.75 -8.85 -12.59
N THR A 207 -24.13 -8.57 -11.33
CA THR A 207 -25.21 -7.62 -11.01
C THR A 207 -24.76 -6.35 -10.29
N SER A 208 -23.55 -6.30 -9.73
CA SER A 208 -23.12 -5.12 -8.97
C SER A 208 -22.94 -3.90 -9.89
N PRO A 209 -23.48 -2.72 -9.51
CA PRO A 209 -23.23 -1.48 -10.24
C PRO A 209 -21.83 -0.90 -9.95
N SER A 210 -21.19 -1.33 -8.86
CA SER A 210 -19.87 -0.84 -8.44
C SER A 210 -18.75 -1.54 -9.20
N GLU A 211 -17.90 -0.75 -9.86
CA GLU A 211 -16.77 -1.27 -10.64
C GLU A 211 -15.81 -2.09 -9.77
N LEU A 212 -15.50 -1.60 -8.56
CA LEU A 212 -14.60 -2.28 -7.64
C LEU A 212 -15.18 -3.60 -7.12
N ILE A 213 -16.48 -3.63 -6.79
CA ILE A 213 -17.12 -4.85 -6.29
C ILE A 213 -17.11 -5.94 -7.35
N PHE A 214 -17.53 -5.63 -8.59
CA PHE A 214 -17.55 -6.68 -9.62
C PHE A 214 -16.13 -7.16 -9.96
N ILE A 215 -15.14 -6.27 -10.04
CA ILE A 215 -13.74 -6.64 -10.32
C ILE A 215 -13.19 -7.54 -9.20
N ARG A 216 -13.38 -7.16 -7.94
CA ARG A 216 -12.87 -7.93 -6.79
C ARG A 216 -13.61 -9.26 -6.62
N ALA A 217 -14.91 -9.31 -6.88
CA ALA A 217 -15.67 -10.55 -6.93
C ALA A 217 -15.16 -11.50 -8.02
N ALA A 218 -14.84 -10.98 -9.21
CA ALA A 218 -14.21 -11.76 -10.28
C ALA A 218 -12.85 -12.33 -9.86
N PHE A 219 -11.99 -11.54 -9.22
CA PHE A 219 -10.72 -12.04 -8.70
C PHE A 219 -10.92 -13.18 -7.69
N CYS A 220 -11.84 -13.02 -6.73
CA CYS A 220 -12.17 -14.10 -5.79
C CYS A 220 -12.62 -15.37 -6.51
N LEU A 221 -13.47 -15.26 -7.54
CA LEU A 221 -13.89 -16.41 -8.35
C LEU A 221 -12.70 -17.06 -9.07
N ILE A 222 -11.84 -16.26 -9.70
CA ILE A 222 -10.65 -16.76 -10.40
C ILE A 222 -9.75 -17.54 -9.44
N TYR A 223 -9.46 -17.00 -8.26
CA TYR A 223 -8.59 -17.66 -7.28
C TYR A 223 -9.21 -18.92 -6.67
N ILE A 224 -10.54 -19.01 -6.56
CA ILE A 224 -11.23 -20.24 -6.16
C ILE A 224 -11.10 -21.33 -7.24
N HIS A 225 -11.24 -20.97 -8.51
CA HIS A 225 -11.33 -21.95 -9.62
C HIS A 225 -9.98 -22.35 -10.21
N TYR A 226 -8.97 -21.47 -10.12
CA TYR A 226 -7.67 -21.65 -10.75
C TYR A 226 -6.53 -21.56 -9.73
N PRO A 227 -6.49 -22.44 -8.71
CA PRO A 227 -5.39 -22.48 -7.76
C PRO A 227 -4.09 -22.80 -8.50
N ASN A 228 -3.02 -22.07 -8.18
CA ASN A 228 -1.68 -22.11 -8.78
C ASN A 228 -1.60 -21.55 -10.21
N MET A 229 -2.67 -20.95 -10.74
CA MET A 229 -2.71 -20.36 -12.08
C MET A 229 -3.22 -18.92 -12.06
N SER A 230 -2.35 -18.01 -11.68
CA SER A 230 -2.62 -16.58 -11.63
C SER A 230 -1.76 -15.80 -12.64
N SER A 231 -1.56 -16.38 -13.83
CA SER A 231 -0.96 -15.62 -14.93
C SER A 231 -1.93 -14.53 -15.38
N TYR A 232 -1.39 -13.35 -15.72
CA TYR A 232 -2.19 -12.23 -16.24
C TYR A 232 -3.07 -12.65 -17.43
N ASN A 233 -2.54 -13.46 -18.35
CA ASN A 233 -3.29 -13.93 -19.51
C ASN A 233 -4.49 -14.82 -19.11
N THR A 234 -4.35 -15.63 -18.06
CA THR A 234 -5.46 -16.43 -17.53
C THR A 234 -6.57 -15.54 -16.97
N ILE A 235 -6.19 -14.57 -16.15
CA ILE A 235 -7.11 -13.60 -15.55
C ILE A 235 -7.82 -12.84 -16.67
N TRP A 236 -7.06 -12.34 -17.63
CA TRP A 236 -7.58 -11.54 -18.73
C TRP A 236 -8.55 -12.31 -19.62
N ASN A 237 -8.16 -13.51 -20.05
CA ASN A 237 -9.02 -14.38 -20.84
C ASN A 237 -10.32 -14.73 -20.08
N TRP A 238 -10.25 -14.86 -18.75
CA TRP A 238 -11.44 -15.09 -17.94
C TRP A 238 -12.42 -13.91 -18.01
N PHE A 239 -11.92 -12.67 -17.87
CA PHE A 239 -12.75 -11.47 -17.99
C PHE A 239 -13.38 -11.35 -19.39
N GLU A 240 -12.58 -11.47 -20.46
CA GLU A 240 -13.09 -11.33 -21.84
C GLU A 240 -14.13 -12.38 -22.21
N ASN A 241 -13.95 -13.63 -21.74
CA ASN A 241 -14.90 -14.70 -22.00
C ASN A 241 -16.26 -14.51 -21.29
N LYS A 242 -16.29 -13.69 -20.23
CA LYS A 242 -17.49 -13.51 -19.39
C LYS A 242 -18.19 -12.19 -19.64
N LYS A 243 -17.47 -11.13 -19.99
CA LYS A 243 -18.04 -9.79 -20.17
C LYS A 243 -17.16 -8.94 -21.07
N THR A 244 -17.78 -8.22 -22.00
CA THR A 244 -17.07 -7.19 -22.77
C THR A 244 -16.66 -6.05 -21.83
N VAL A 245 -15.37 -5.78 -21.76
CA VAL A 245 -14.76 -4.78 -20.87
C VAL A 245 -14.18 -3.62 -21.67
N THR A 246 -14.56 -2.41 -21.28
CA THR A 246 -14.05 -1.16 -21.87
C THR A 246 -12.57 -0.95 -21.52
N LEU A 247 -11.86 -0.15 -22.32
CA LEU A 247 -10.45 0.20 -22.08
C LEU A 247 -10.18 0.70 -20.64
N LYS A 248 -11.05 1.59 -20.14
CA LYS A 248 -10.98 2.11 -18.77
C LYS A 248 -11.11 0.99 -17.73
N GLN A 249 -12.03 0.06 -17.92
CA GLN A 249 -12.17 -1.10 -17.03
C GLN A 249 -10.95 -2.02 -17.09
N ARG A 250 -10.30 -2.16 -18.26
CA ARG A 250 -9.05 -2.93 -18.37
C ARG A 250 -7.96 -2.32 -17.49
N TYR A 251 -7.83 -0.99 -17.52
CA TYR A 251 -6.91 -0.25 -16.66
C TYR A 251 -7.23 -0.49 -15.17
N THR A 252 -8.49 -0.35 -14.77
CA THR A 252 -8.92 -0.58 -13.39
C THR A 252 -8.63 -2.02 -12.94
N VAL A 253 -8.91 -3.03 -13.78
CA VAL A 253 -8.61 -4.44 -13.48
C VAL A 253 -7.10 -4.62 -13.24
N GLN A 254 -6.24 -4.06 -14.09
CA GLN A 254 -4.79 -4.13 -13.91
C GLN A 254 -4.31 -3.46 -12.63
N LEU A 255 -4.85 -2.28 -12.31
CA LEU A 255 -4.52 -1.59 -11.07
C LEU A 255 -4.96 -2.40 -9.85
N GLN A 256 -6.19 -2.92 -9.85
CA GLN A 256 -6.70 -3.71 -8.74
C GLN A 256 -5.93 -5.02 -8.57
N LEU A 257 -5.45 -5.63 -9.65
CA LEU A 257 -4.61 -6.83 -9.60
C LEU A 257 -3.35 -6.63 -8.75
N THR A 258 -2.79 -5.42 -8.72
CA THR A 258 -1.58 -5.12 -7.93
C THR A 258 -1.79 -5.15 -6.42
N LEU A 259 -3.05 -5.14 -5.97
CA LEU A 259 -3.41 -5.23 -4.56
C LEU A 259 -3.43 -6.68 -4.05
N TYR A 260 -3.16 -7.65 -4.94
CA TYR A 260 -3.16 -9.08 -4.63
C TYR A 260 -1.74 -9.67 -4.57
N GLN A 261 -1.51 -10.57 -3.61
CA GLN A 261 -0.17 -11.12 -3.35
C GLN A 261 0.37 -11.93 -4.54
N GLY A 262 1.64 -11.70 -4.89
CA GLY A 262 2.37 -12.55 -5.85
C GLY A 262 2.09 -12.25 -7.33
N LEU A 263 1.34 -11.19 -7.62
CA LEU A 263 0.94 -10.82 -8.97
C LEU A 263 1.59 -9.51 -9.37
N ASN A 264 2.60 -9.60 -10.23
CA ASN A 264 3.10 -8.42 -10.93
C ASN A 264 2.12 -8.13 -12.07
N PRO A 265 1.60 -6.89 -12.18
CA PRO A 265 0.87 -6.49 -13.37
C PRO A 265 1.83 -6.65 -14.55
N ILE A 266 1.49 -7.60 -15.39
CA ILE A 266 2.21 -7.84 -16.62
C ILE A 266 1.77 -6.71 -17.56
N PHE A 267 2.54 -5.62 -17.64
CA PHE A 267 2.50 -4.68 -18.77
C PHE A 267 3.08 -5.32 -20.04
N HIS A 268 2.99 -6.64 -20.17
CA HIS A 268 3.51 -7.37 -21.31
C HIS A 268 2.38 -7.49 -22.34
N GLN A 269 2.73 -7.10 -23.57
CA GLN A 269 2.20 -7.61 -24.85
C GLN A 269 1.20 -6.75 -25.63
N ASP A 270 0.59 -5.70 -25.09
CA ASP A 270 -0.30 -4.83 -25.88
C ASP A 270 0.21 -3.39 -25.96
N ALA A 271 0.92 -3.07 -27.04
CA ALA A 271 1.52 -1.75 -27.28
C ALA A 271 0.47 -0.62 -27.35
N GLN A 272 -0.73 -0.91 -27.84
CA GLN A 272 -1.83 0.05 -27.91
C GLN A 272 -2.30 0.38 -26.49
N LEU A 273 -2.51 -0.66 -25.69
CA LEU A 273 -2.93 -0.57 -24.29
C LEU A 273 -1.90 0.17 -23.43
N ILE A 274 -0.61 -0.09 -23.66
CA ILE A 274 0.52 0.59 -23.01
C ILE A 274 0.49 2.10 -23.29
N SER A 275 0.25 2.50 -24.54
CA SER A 275 0.16 3.91 -24.93
C SER A 275 -1.07 4.59 -24.33
N ASP A 276 -2.20 3.88 -24.21
CA ASP A 276 -3.42 4.47 -23.66
C ASP A 276 -3.40 4.57 -22.12
N PHE A 277 -2.54 3.81 -21.46
CA PHE A 277 -2.43 3.79 -19.99
C PHE A 277 -1.37 4.69 -19.42
N VAL A 278 -0.33 5.04 -20.19
CA VAL A 278 0.81 5.78 -19.67
C VAL A 278 0.41 7.15 -19.13
N ASP A 279 -0.50 7.86 -19.82
CA ASP A 279 -0.99 9.17 -19.40
C ASP A 279 -1.82 9.07 -18.11
N LEU A 280 -2.68 8.04 -18.01
CA LEU A 280 -3.44 7.75 -16.78
C LEU A 280 -2.52 7.38 -15.63
N LEU A 281 -1.48 6.60 -15.89
CA LEU A 281 -0.49 6.21 -14.89
C LEU A 281 0.30 7.41 -14.37
N ILE A 282 0.70 8.34 -15.24
CA ILE A 282 1.38 9.58 -14.86
C ILE A 282 0.46 10.46 -14.02
N SER A 283 -0.79 10.65 -14.45
CA SER A 283 -1.78 11.42 -13.68
C SER A 283 -1.99 10.81 -12.28
N ASN A 284 -2.16 9.49 -12.19
CA ASN A 284 -2.34 8.82 -10.91
C ASN A 284 -1.07 8.84 -10.04
N LEU A 285 0.12 8.78 -10.65
CA LEU A 285 1.39 8.93 -9.93
C LEU A 285 1.52 10.34 -9.34
N TYR A 286 1.14 11.37 -10.09
CA TYR A 286 1.10 12.75 -9.61
C TYR A 286 0.16 12.89 -8.42
N ASP A 287 -1.07 12.41 -8.54
CA ASP A 287 -2.07 12.48 -7.46
C ASP A 287 -1.63 11.68 -6.24
N TYR A 288 -1.03 10.50 -6.45
CA TYR A 288 -0.52 9.64 -5.39
C TYR A 288 0.61 10.29 -4.59
N LEU A 289 1.60 10.88 -5.27
CA LEU A 289 2.73 11.54 -4.61
C LEU A 289 2.30 12.87 -3.96
N CYS A 290 1.57 13.72 -4.69
CA CYS A 290 1.18 15.04 -4.21
C CYS A 290 0.16 15.01 -3.06
N ASN A 291 -0.57 13.92 -2.90
CA ASN A 291 -1.53 13.77 -1.80
C ASN A 291 -1.07 12.76 -0.74
N LYS A 292 0.21 12.33 -0.78
CA LYS A 292 0.78 11.32 0.11
C LYS A 292 0.79 11.73 1.59
N GLU A 293 0.98 13.02 1.88
CA GLU A 293 0.91 13.55 3.25
C GLU A 293 -0.52 13.52 3.84
N ASN A 294 -1.54 13.24 3.02
CA ASN A 294 -2.94 13.15 3.43
C ASN A 294 -3.51 11.72 3.45
N ILE A 295 -2.66 10.69 3.47
CA ILE A 295 -3.15 9.30 3.51
C ILE A 295 -3.73 9.02 4.88
N ASP A 296 -5.06 9.14 4.97
CA ASP A 296 -5.87 8.67 6.09
C ASP A 296 -5.45 7.23 6.44
N TYR A 297 -5.10 6.99 7.70
CA TYR A 297 -4.70 5.67 8.19
C TYR A 297 -5.78 4.60 7.95
N LEU A 298 -7.05 5.00 7.88
CA LEU A 298 -8.19 4.15 7.58
C LEU A 298 -8.57 4.13 6.09
N ALA A 299 -7.80 4.79 5.22
CA ALA A 299 -8.06 4.82 3.78
C ALA A 299 -8.09 3.41 3.17
N ASP A 300 -8.83 3.28 2.07
CA ASP A 300 -8.88 2.05 1.31
C ASP A 300 -7.50 1.71 0.72
N PRO A 301 -7.16 0.42 0.52
CA PRO A 301 -5.89 0.04 -0.05
C PRO A 301 -5.78 0.55 -1.49
N THR A 302 -4.74 1.33 -1.77
CA THR A 302 -4.47 1.90 -3.09
C THR A 302 -3.24 1.26 -3.73
N PRO A 303 -3.20 1.11 -5.07
CA PRO A 303 -2.00 0.67 -5.77
C PRO A 303 -0.79 1.54 -5.42
N ASN A 304 0.39 0.94 -5.32
CA ASN A 304 1.63 1.70 -5.18
C ASN A 304 2.04 2.21 -6.57
N TYR A 305 1.57 3.41 -6.91
CA TYR A 305 1.80 4.00 -8.24
C TYR A 305 3.28 4.26 -8.54
N VAL A 306 4.13 4.42 -7.52
CA VAL A 306 5.57 4.57 -7.75
C VAL A 306 6.19 3.23 -8.17
N ASN A 307 5.86 2.14 -7.46
CA ASN A 307 6.31 0.80 -7.87
C ASN A 307 5.79 0.45 -9.28
N LEU A 308 4.54 0.80 -9.57
CA LEU A 308 3.96 0.63 -10.91
C LEU A 308 4.74 1.38 -11.98
N ALA A 309 5.06 2.65 -11.74
CA ALA A 309 5.85 3.47 -12.66
C ALA A 309 7.26 2.89 -12.86
N LEU A 310 7.91 2.43 -11.79
CA LEU A 310 9.22 1.80 -11.84
C LEU A 310 9.21 0.52 -12.68
N GLU A 311 8.25 -0.39 -12.44
CA GLU A 311 8.12 -1.62 -13.21
C GLU A 311 7.76 -1.35 -14.68
N PHE A 312 6.91 -0.35 -14.94
CA PHE A 312 6.61 0.09 -16.31
C PHE A 312 7.87 0.61 -17.00
N CYS A 313 8.67 1.45 -16.34
CA CYS A 313 9.90 2.01 -16.89
C CYS A 313 10.95 0.95 -17.23
N LYS A 314 11.04 -0.13 -16.44
CA LYS A 314 11.94 -1.26 -16.75
C LYS A 314 11.63 -1.92 -18.09
N MET A 315 10.39 -1.83 -18.56
CA MET A 315 9.93 -2.48 -19.79
C MET A 315 9.74 -1.51 -20.96
N HIS A 316 9.26 -0.29 -20.69
CA HIS A 316 8.77 0.67 -21.68
C HIS A 316 9.26 2.10 -21.39
N TYR A 317 10.56 2.24 -21.09
CA TYR A 317 11.16 3.52 -20.67
C TYR A 317 10.88 4.68 -21.63
N ASP A 318 11.11 4.51 -22.93
CA ASP A 318 10.93 5.60 -23.91
C ASP A 318 9.49 6.10 -23.99
N ILE A 319 8.52 5.19 -23.88
CA ILE A 319 7.08 5.53 -23.90
C ILE A 319 6.75 6.34 -22.65
N PHE A 320 7.18 5.87 -21.47
CA PHE A 320 6.96 6.57 -20.21
C PHE A 320 7.63 7.95 -20.19
N ARG A 321 8.88 8.03 -20.65
CA ARG A 321 9.64 9.29 -20.77
C ARG A 321 8.88 10.29 -21.62
N ASN A 322 8.51 9.90 -22.84
CA ASN A 322 7.85 10.81 -23.78
C ASN A 322 6.50 11.30 -23.24
N ALA A 323 5.72 10.41 -22.62
CA ALA A 323 4.46 10.80 -21.98
C ALA A 323 4.67 11.76 -20.81
N LEU A 324 5.70 11.52 -19.99
CA LEU A 324 6.05 12.37 -18.86
C LEU A 324 6.51 13.77 -19.30
N GLN A 325 7.30 13.86 -20.38
CA GLN A 325 7.72 15.15 -20.97
C GLN A 325 6.55 15.96 -21.52
N ASN A 326 5.54 15.28 -22.06
CA ASN A 326 4.37 15.92 -22.66
C ASN A 326 3.25 16.19 -21.65
N SER A 327 3.39 15.71 -20.42
CA SER A 327 2.41 15.90 -19.35
C SER A 327 2.51 17.31 -18.75
N SER A 328 1.37 17.84 -18.32
CA SER A 328 1.32 19.12 -17.59
C SER A 328 0.71 18.88 -16.20
N PHE A 329 1.46 19.18 -15.16
CA PHE A 329 1.03 19.03 -13.76
C PHE A 329 1.71 20.09 -12.88
N GLY A 330 1.31 20.17 -11.60
CA GLY A 330 1.91 21.11 -10.63
C GLY A 330 3.36 20.77 -10.31
N GLU A 331 4.29 21.15 -11.20
CA GLU A 331 5.69 20.74 -11.20
C GLU A 331 6.39 20.97 -9.87
N GLU A 332 6.16 22.10 -9.20
CA GLU A 332 6.85 22.42 -7.95
C GLU A 332 6.48 21.49 -6.80
N LYS A 333 5.18 21.17 -6.65
CA LYS A 333 4.69 20.26 -5.61
C LYS A 333 5.13 18.83 -5.89
N PHE A 334 4.97 18.40 -7.15
CA PHE A 334 5.40 17.07 -7.57
C PHE A 334 6.90 16.86 -7.37
N ARG A 335 7.72 17.84 -7.75
CA ARG A 335 9.18 17.83 -7.56
C ARG A 335 9.56 17.60 -6.11
N LYS A 336 8.97 18.35 -5.17
CA LYS A 336 9.24 18.23 -3.73
C LYS A 336 8.95 16.81 -3.22
N GLU A 337 7.76 16.28 -3.50
CA GLU A 337 7.36 14.94 -3.05
C GLU A 337 8.20 13.83 -3.70
N TYR A 338 8.58 14.02 -4.97
CA TYR A 338 9.43 13.08 -5.70
C TYR A 338 10.83 12.97 -5.07
N ILE A 339 11.44 14.11 -4.69
CA ILE A 339 12.73 14.15 -4.00
C ILE A 339 12.66 13.40 -2.67
N VAL A 340 11.59 13.62 -1.89
CA VAL A 340 11.39 12.91 -0.61
C VAL A 340 11.31 11.41 -0.83
N TYR A 341 10.57 10.95 -1.84
CA TYR A 341 10.48 9.53 -2.16
C TYR A 341 11.83 8.93 -2.59
N PHE A 342 12.60 9.64 -3.41
CA PHE A 342 13.93 9.20 -3.85
C PHE A 342 14.83 8.83 -2.66
N TYR A 343 14.92 9.70 -1.66
CA TYR A 343 15.76 9.47 -0.49
C TYR A 343 15.20 8.41 0.49
N GLN A 344 13.92 8.06 0.39
CA GLN A 344 13.29 6.97 1.16
C GLN A 344 13.44 5.60 0.49
N THR A 345 13.63 5.57 -0.83
CA THR A 345 13.83 4.34 -1.59
C THR A 345 15.11 3.69 -1.13
N ASN A 346 15.13 2.39 -0.83
CA ASN A 346 16.34 1.68 -0.37
C ASN A 346 17.06 0.92 -1.50
N ASP A 347 16.36 0.58 -2.58
CA ASP A 347 16.90 -0.16 -3.73
C ASP A 347 17.72 0.78 -4.66
N PRO A 348 19.03 0.53 -4.86
CA PRO A 348 19.86 1.34 -5.75
C PRO A 348 19.37 1.38 -7.20
N SER A 349 18.81 0.27 -7.72
CA SER A 349 18.31 0.20 -9.10
C SER A 349 17.09 1.09 -9.30
N HIS A 350 16.19 1.12 -8.32
CA HIS A 350 15.04 2.03 -8.33
C HIS A 350 15.47 3.48 -8.24
N ARG A 351 16.43 3.82 -7.38
CA ARG A 351 16.97 5.19 -7.28
C ARG A 351 17.52 5.70 -8.61
N LYS A 352 18.25 4.88 -9.37
CA LYS A 352 18.73 5.26 -10.70
C LYS A 352 17.58 5.60 -11.63
N ILE A 353 16.55 4.76 -11.72
CA ILE A 353 15.37 5.03 -12.56
C ILE A 353 14.68 6.32 -12.11
N LEU A 354 14.53 6.54 -10.81
CA LEU A 354 13.91 7.75 -10.27
C LEU A 354 14.70 9.02 -10.64
N ALA A 355 16.02 9.01 -10.53
CA ALA A 355 16.85 10.14 -10.93
C ALA A 355 16.73 10.45 -12.43
N HIS A 356 16.70 9.42 -13.28
CA HIS A 356 16.47 9.59 -14.72
C HIS A 356 15.11 10.23 -15.00
N LEU A 357 14.04 9.73 -14.39
CA LEU A 357 12.70 10.30 -14.55
C LEU A 357 12.63 11.73 -14.01
N TYR A 358 13.30 12.05 -12.90
CA TYR A 358 13.38 13.40 -12.38
C TYR A 358 14.00 14.36 -13.39
N ALA A 359 15.11 13.97 -14.01
CA ALA A 359 15.77 14.78 -15.05
C ALA A 359 14.85 15.08 -16.25
N VAL A 360 13.92 14.16 -16.55
CA VAL A 360 13.01 14.24 -17.70
C VAL A 360 11.95 15.34 -17.52
N PHE A 361 11.37 15.51 -16.33
CA PHE A 361 10.34 16.53 -16.09
C PHE A 361 10.86 17.79 -15.39
N ALA A 362 11.93 17.70 -14.60
CA ALA A 362 12.48 18.84 -13.84
C ALA A 362 13.75 19.44 -14.47
N GLY A 363 14.37 18.78 -15.44
CA GLY A 363 15.65 19.18 -16.04
C GLY A 363 16.84 19.06 -15.07
N VAL A 364 17.99 19.68 -15.42
CA VAL A 364 19.13 19.74 -14.49
C VAL A 364 18.91 20.82 -13.45
N THR A 365 18.80 20.40 -12.19
CA THR A 365 18.66 21.25 -10.99
C THR A 365 19.71 20.86 -9.95
N HIS A 366 19.92 21.71 -8.94
CA HIS A 366 20.73 21.35 -7.77
C HIS A 366 20.27 20.04 -7.13
N ASP A 367 18.94 19.86 -7.00
CA ASP A 367 18.35 18.63 -6.45
C ASP A 367 18.76 17.39 -7.25
N LEU A 368 18.78 17.45 -8.59
CA LEU A 368 19.25 16.33 -9.42
C LEU A 368 20.72 16.03 -9.16
N ILE A 369 21.57 17.07 -9.11
CA ILE A 369 23.01 16.88 -8.83
C ILE A 369 23.21 16.23 -7.46
N ASP A 370 22.46 16.64 -6.44
CA ASP A 370 22.52 16.07 -5.10
C ASP A 370 22.04 14.61 -5.07
N MET A 371 21.00 14.26 -5.83
CA MET A 371 20.57 12.87 -6.02
C MET A 371 21.67 12.01 -6.66
N LEU A 372 22.33 12.51 -7.71
CA LEU A 372 23.39 11.79 -8.42
C LEU A 372 24.61 11.56 -7.53
N LYS A 373 25.09 12.61 -6.86
CA LYS A 373 26.19 12.51 -5.87
C LYS A 373 25.86 11.52 -4.76
N TRP A 374 24.61 11.50 -4.31
CA TRP A 374 24.17 10.55 -3.29
C TRP A 374 24.27 9.11 -3.78
N ILE A 375 23.83 8.82 -5.02
CA ILE A 375 23.96 7.48 -5.64
C ILE A 375 25.42 7.06 -5.67
N ASP A 376 26.31 7.93 -6.20
CA ASP A 376 27.74 7.65 -6.32
C ASP A 376 28.39 7.39 -4.95
N SER A 377 28.01 8.17 -3.92
CA SER A 377 28.52 7.99 -2.56
C SER A 377 28.15 6.64 -1.95
N VAL A 378 26.93 6.15 -2.19
CA VAL A 378 26.47 4.86 -1.66
C VAL A 378 27.10 3.69 -2.39
N GLU A 379 27.29 3.80 -3.71
CA GLU A 379 27.97 2.77 -4.51
C GLU A 379 29.45 2.64 -4.14
N SER A 380 30.10 3.73 -3.73
CA SER A 380 31.50 3.72 -3.27
C SER A 380 31.73 3.13 -1.87
N SER A 381 30.67 2.93 -1.08
CA SER A 381 30.77 2.68 0.38
C SER A 381 30.45 1.25 0.84
N ASN A 382 29.94 0.36 -0.02
CA ASN A 382 29.44 -0.95 0.42
C ASN A 382 29.95 -2.13 -0.43
N GLU A 383 30.17 -3.27 0.25
CA GLU A 383 30.39 -4.64 -0.24
C GLU A 383 29.24 -5.22 -1.11
N VAL A 384 28.49 -4.37 -1.81
CA VAL A 384 27.38 -4.71 -2.73
C VAL A 384 27.86 -4.75 -4.20
N ALA A 385 29.15 -4.53 -4.42
CA ALA A 385 29.80 -4.56 -5.74
C ALA A 385 29.47 -5.82 -6.56
N GLU A 386 29.26 -6.97 -5.91
CA GLU A 386 29.03 -8.25 -6.60
C GLU A 386 27.64 -8.35 -7.28
N TYR A 387 26.62 -7.64 -6.77
CA TYR A 387 25.29 -7.58 -7.41
C TYR A 387 25.17 -6.44 -8.44
N ALA A 388 25.90 -5.33 -8.22
CA ALA A 388 25.98 -4.22 -9.18
C ALA A 388 26.70 -4.63 -10.48
N HIS A 389 27.73 -5.49 -10.38
CA HIS A 389 28.52 -5.91 -11.55
C HIS A 389 27.76 -6.74 -12.59
N LYS A 390 26.64 -7.38 -12.25
CA LYS A 390 25.92 -8.26 -13.18
C LYS A 390 24.85 -7.55 -14.01
N TYR A 391 24.46 -6.33 -13.64
CA TYR A 391 23.46 -5.54 -14.37
C TYR A 391 23.84 -4.07 -14.61
N VAL A 392 24.89 -3.55 -13.98
CA VAL A 392 25.35 -2.17 -14.14
C VAL A 392 26.89 -2.11 -14.04
N ALA A 393 27.57 -2.65 -15.05
CA ALA A 393 28.98 -2.36 -15.27
C ALA A 393 29.10 -1.12 -16.18
N SER A 394 28.99 0.06 -15.59
CA SER A 394 29.57 1.33 -16.09
C SER A 394 29.20 2.45 -15.12
N GLY A 395 30.11 3.40 -14.89
CA GLY A 395 29.88 4.61 -14.11
C GLY A 395 28.85 5.53 -14.76
N ASP A 396 27.58 5.16 -14.66
CA ASP A 396 26.47 5.64 -15.50
C ASP A 396 25.46 6.54 -14.81
N GLY A 397 25.69 6.98 -13.56
CA GLY A 397 24.76 7.90 -12.87
C GLY A 397 24.43 9.15 -13.71
N TRP A 398 25.42 9.60 -14.49
CA TRP A 398 25.35 10.80 -15.32
C TRP A 398 24.79 10.59 -16.74
N LYS A 399 24.50 9.36 -17.18
CA LYS A 399 23.86 9.11 -18.49
C LYS A 399 22.45 9.70 -18.61
N CYS A 400 21.82 10.04 -17.48
CA CYS A 400 20.58 10.80 -17.48
C CYS A 400 20.71 12.17 -18.16
N LEU A 401 21.93 12.73 -18.25
CA LEU A 401 22.19 14.02 -18.90
C LEU A 401 21.99 14.00 -20.42
N ASP A 402 22.08 12.83 -21.08
CA ASP A 402 21.98 12.70 -22.54
C ASP A 402 20.56 13.02 -23.07
N HIS A 403 19.57 13.09 -22.19
CA HIS A 403 18.16 13.26 -22.53
C HIS A 403 17.55 14.57 -22.01
N ILE A 404 18.38 15.54 -21.64
CA ILE A 404 17.90 16.77 -20.97
C ILE A 404 17.73 17.92 -21.95
N HIS A 405 16.56 18.56 -21.88
CA HIS A 405 16.20 19.71 -22.73
C HIS A 405 16.44 21.08 -22.06
N HIS A 406 16.72 21.11 -20.76
CA HIS A 406 16.82 22.36 -19.99
C HIS A 406 17.79 22.25 -18.79
N ILE A 407 18.67 23.26 -18.64
CA ILE A 407 19.54 23.46 -17.47
C ILE A 407 19.04 24.69 -16.73
N SER A 408 18.75 24.57 -15.43
CA SER A 408 18.06 25.63 -14.69
C SER A 408 18.91 26.84 -14.34
N ASP A 409 20.24 26.71 -14.28
CA ASP A 409 21.16 27.83 -13.97
C ASP A 409 22.58 27.58 -14.49
N ARG A 410 23.38 28.64 -14.64
CA ARG A 410 24.78 28.61 -15.02
C ARG A 410 25.67 27.99 -13.95
N ASP A 411 25.37 28.21 -12.67
CA ASP A 411 26.16 27.65 -11.55
C ASP A 411 26.08 26.10 -11.51
N ILE A 412 24.99 25.54 -12.02
CA ILE A 412 24.78 24.10 -12.17
C ILE A 412 25.75 23.53 -13.22
N ILE A 413 26.05 24.27 -14.28
CA ILE A 413 27.02 23.87 -15.30
C ILE A 413 28.41 23.70 -14.66
N GLU A 414 28.82 24.66 -13.82
CA GLU A 414 30.10 24.58 -13.09
C GLU A 414 30.13 23.39 -12.13
N MET A 415 29.01 23.10 -11.44
CA MET A 415 28.91 21.92 -10.56
C MET A 415 28.98 20.59 -11.33
N ILE A 416 28.39 20.51 -12.53
CA ILE A 416 28.50 19.33 -13.40
C ILE A 416 29.97 19.14 -13.80
N PHE A 417 30.64 20.20 -14.26
CA PHE A 417 32.07 20.13 -14.62
C PHE A 417 32.94 19.69 -13.44
N GLN A 418 32.76 20.28 -12.25
CA GLN A 418 33.50 19.89 -11.06
C GLN A 418 33.24 18.42 -10.65
N SER A 419 32.00 17.94 -10.80
CA SER A 419 31.65 16.56 -10.48
C SER A 419 32.25 15.57 -11.49
N LEU A 420 32.19 15.88 -12.79
CA LEU A 420 32.79 15.06 -13.85
C LEU A 420 34.33 15.05 -13.78
N ASP A 421 34.96 16.19 -13.49
CA ASP A 421 36.41 16.29 -13.31
C ASP A 421 36.89 15.46 -12.11
N SER A 422 36.10 15.39 -11.03
CA SER A 422 36.41 14.56 -9.86
C SER A 422 36.32 13.05 -10.14
N THR A 423 35.49 12.63 -11.10
CA THR A 423 35.39 11.24 -11.56
C THR A 423 36.46 10.84 -12.59
N CYS A 424 37.10 11.79 -13.28
CA CYS A 424 38.18 11.52 -14.23
C CYS A 424 39.58 11.38 -13.61
N ILE A 425 39.74 11.62 -12.30
CA ILE A 425 41.02 11.53 -11.57
C ILE A 425 41.16 10.21 -10.77
N ALA A 426 40.20 9.29 -10.84
CA ALA A 426 40.26 7.98 -10.17
C ALA A 426 40.95 6.88 -11.01
#